data_AF-A0AAW2INA5-F1
#
_entry.id   AF-A0AAW2INA5-F1
#
_cell.length_a   1.000
_cell.length_b   1.000
_cell.length_c   1.000
_cell.angle_alpha   90.00
_cell.angle_beta   90.00
_cell.angle_gamma   90.00
#
_symmetry.space_group_name_H-M   'P 1'
#
loop_
_entity.id
_entity.type
_entity.pdbx_description
1 polymer ?
#
loop_
_entity_poly.entity_id
_entity_poly.type
_entity_poly.pdbx_seq_one_letter_code
_entity_poly.pdbx_strand_id
1 'polypeptide(L)'
;MSISVNGQSQVPPGFRFHPTEEELLQYYLKKKVASEKIDLDVIQDVDLNKLEPWDIQEKCKIGSTPQNDWYFFSHKDKKYPTGTRTNRATASGFWKATGRDKVIYGNSRRIGMRKTLVFYKGRAPRGQKSDWIMHEYRLMTNTTTNTITHTK
;
A
#
# COMPACT_ATOMS: atom_id res chain seq x y z
N MET A 1 -3.92 9.92 -26.60
CA MET A 1 -5.26 10.01 -25.97
C MET A 1 -5.05 10.44 -24.53
N SER A 2 -5.63 11.57 -24.14
CA SER A 2 -5.28 12.34 -22.94
C SER A 2 -5.71 11.64 -21.64
N ILE A 3 -4.74 11.36 -20.77
CA ILE A 3 -4.98 10.96 -19.38
C ILE A 3 -4.26 11.99 -18.52
N SER A 4 -4.99 12.68 -17.64
CA SER A 4 -4.44 13.64 -16.69
C SER A 4 -5.23 13.54 -15.38
N VAL A 5 -4.53 13.43 -14.25
CA VAL A 5 -5.13 13.26 -12.92
C VAL A 5 -4.46 14.19 -11.90
N ASN A 6 -5.11 15.34 -11.69
CA ASN A 6 -5.20 16.18 -10.48
C ASN A 6 -5.88 17.51 -10.88
N GLY A 7 -7.03 17.41 -11.55
CA GLY A 7 -7.75 18.61 -11.98
C GLY A 7 -8.91 18.44 -12.96
N GLN A 8 -9.02 17.32 -13.69
CA GLN A 8 -10.24 16.85 -14.39
C GLN A 8 -9.90 15.57 -15.19
N SER A 9 -10.05 14.40 -14.58
CA SER A 9 -9.90 13.13 -15.31
C SER A 9 -11.24 12.73 -15.92
N GLN A 10 -11.31 12.71 -17.25
CA GLN A 10 -12.42 12.17 -18.04
C GLN A 10 -12.23 10.66 -18.23
N VAL A 11 -12.12 9.88 -17.14
CA VAL A 11 -12.29 8.43 -17.28
C VAL A 11 -13.73 8.17 -17.77
N PRO A 12 -13.93 7.31 -18.79
CA PRO A 12 -15.27 7.09 -19.31
C PRO A 12 -16.25 6.65 -18.22
N PRO A 13 -17.54 7.02 -18.32
CA PRO A 13 -18.57 6.51 -17.44
C PRO A 13 -18.51 4.97 -17.32
N GLY A 14 -18.57 4.46 -16.10
CA GLY A 14 -18.45 3.03 -15.82
C GLY A 14 -17.03 2.53 -15.56
N PHE A 15 -15.99 3.36 -15.77
CA PHE A 15 -14.63 3.01 -15.35
C PHE A 15 -14.57 2.76 -13.84
N ARG A 16 -13.90 1.66 -13.45
CA ARG A 16 -13.63 1.30 -12.06
C ARG A 16 -12.17 0.94 -11.92
N PHE A 17 -11.50 1.56 -10.95
CA PHE A 17 -10.16 1.15 -10.58
C PHE A 17 -10.24 -0.12 -9.73
N HIS A 18 -9.98 -1.27 -10.36
CA HIS A 18 -10.05 -2.57 -9.71
C HIS A 18 -8.84 -3.44 -10.10
N PRO A 19 -7.62 -3.00 -9.78
CA PRO A 19 -6.40 -3.73 -10.16
C PRO A 19 -6.30 -5.07 -9.43
N THR A 20 -5.76 -6.05 -10.12
CA THR A 20 -5.29 -7.30 -9.51
C THR A 20 -4.08 -7.06 -8.61
N GLU A 21 -3.80 -8.01 -7.71
CA GLU A 21 -2.60 -7.94 -6.86
C GLU A 21 -1.29 -7.93 -7.68
N GLU A 22 -1.30 -8.57 -8.85
CA GLU A 22 -0.18 -8.56 -9.79
C GLU A 22 0.01 -7.18 -10.42
N GLU A 23 -1.05 -6.53 -10.89
CA GLU A 23 -0.99 -5.17 -11.45
C GLU A 23 -0.55 -4.14 -10.41
N LEU A 24 -1.05 -4.23 -9.17
CA LEU A 24 -0.61 -3.38 -8.05
C LEU A 24 0.90 -3.46 -7.84
N LEU A 25 1.49 -4.65 -7.92
CA LEU A 25 2.91 -4.86 -7.71
C LEU A 25 3.75 -4.53 -8.96
N GLN A 26 3.46 -5.16 -10.09
CA GLN A 26 4.31 -5.11 -11.28
C GLN A 26 4.15 -3.83 -12.09
N TYR A 27 2.95 -3.25 -12.12
CA TYR A 27 2.70 -2.01 -12.84
C TYR A 27 2.83 -0.81 -11.91
N TYR A 28 2.01 -0.71 -10.86
CA TYR A 28 1.96 0.52 -10.04
C TYR A 28 3.18 0.65 -9.12
N LEU A 29 3.40 -0.29 -8.21
CA LEU A 29 4.44 -0.18 -7.18
C LEU A 29 5.85 -0.24 -7.78
N LYS A 30 6.09 -1.13 -8.75
CA LYS A 30 7.39 -1.24 -9.43
C LYS A 30 7.75 0.04 -10.18
N LYS A 31 6.82 0.62 -10.96
CA LYS A 31 7.05 1.89 -11.64
C LYS A 31 7.27 3.03 -10.65
N LYS A 32 6.48 3.10 -9.58
CA LYS A 32 6.64 4.11 -8.52
C LYS A 32 8.04 4.07 -7.89
N VAL A 33 8.54 2.88 -7.56
CA VAL A 33 9.90 2.71 -6.99
C VAL A 33 10.99 3.05 -8.01
N ALA A 34 10.80 2.67 -9.29
CA ALA A 34 11.72 3.00 -10.38
C ALA A 34 11.63 4.47 -10.84
N SER A 35 10.73 5.27 -10.26
CA SER A 35 10.41 6.64 -10.72
C SER A 35 10.03 6.70 -12.21
N GLU A 36 9.38 5.64 -12.70
CA GLU A 36 8.86 5.55 -14.05
C GLU A 36 7.45 6.14 -14.16
N LYS A 37 7.08 6.60 -15.35
CA LYS A 37 5.75 7.16 -15.62
C LYS A 37 4.65 6.08 -15.49
N ILE A 38 3.60 6.41 -14.73
CA ILE A 38 2.37 5.64 -14.61
C ILE A 38 1.32 6.29 -15.52
N ASP A 39 0.71 5.51 -16.42
CA ASP A 39 -0.20 6.07 -17.42
C ASP A 39 -1.52 6.55 -16.80
N LEU A 40 -1.98 5.84 -15.77
CA LEU A 40 -3.15 6.17 -14.97
C LEU A 40 -2.73 6.51 -13.53
N ASP A 41 -2.35 7.76 -13.30
CA ASP A 41 -1.81 8.24 -12.02
C ASP A 41 -2.90 8.52 -10.97
N VAL A 42 -3.63 7.47 -10.59
CA VAL A 42 -4.78 7.55 -9.67
C VAL A 42 -4.42 7.24 -8.22
N ILE A 43 -3.23 6.71 -7.96
CA ILE A 43 -2.77 6.35 -6.61
C ILE A 43 -1.92 7.50 -6.05
N GLN A 44 -2.42 8.15 -5.00
CA GLN A 44 -1.76 9.32 -4.40
C GLN A 44 -0.69 8.90 -3.37
N ASP A 45 0.32 9.75 -3.18
CA ASP A 45 1.25 9.63 -2.06
C ASP A 45 0.62 10.14 -0.75
N VAL A 46 0.72 9.32 0.31
CA VAL A 46 0.14 9.59 1.62
C VAL A 46 1.15 9.26 2.72
N ASP A 47 1.23 10.13 3.72
CA ASP A 47 1.88 9.83 4.99
C ASP A 47 0.89 9.09 5.90
N LEU A 48 1.04 7.76 5.98
CA LEU A 48 0.12 6.92 6.74
C LEU A 48 0.09 7.25 8.24
N ASN A 49 1.18 7.76 8.82
CA ASN A 49 1.23 8.06 10.25
C ASN A 49 0.47 9.33 10.61
N LYS A 50 0.15 10.16 9.62
CA LYS A 50 -0.60 11.42 9.77
C LYS A 50 -2.03 11.33 9.23
N LEU A 51 -2.46 10.15 8.81
CA LEU A 51 -3.77 9.96 8.22
C LEU A 51 -4.57 8.93 9.02
N GLU A 52 -5.79 9.32 9.41
CA GLU A 52 -6.71 8.35 10.01
C GLU A 52 -7.44 7.57 8.92
N PRO A 53 -7.90 6.34 9.21
CA PRO A 53 -8.52 5.49 8.19
C PRO A 53 -9.73 6.14 7.50
N TRP A 54 -10.55 6.88 8.24
CA TRP A 54 -11.73 7.58 7.70
C TRP A 54 -11.40 8.76 6.79
N ASP A 55 -10.21 9.34 6.92
CA ASP A 55 -9.74 10.44 6.06
C ASP A 55 -9.23 9.93 4.70
N ILE A 56 -8.94 8.62 4.58
CA ILE A 56 -8.45 8.00 3.33
C ILE A 56 -9.47 8.17 2.20
N GLN A 57 -10.76 8.07 2.50
CA GLN A 57 -11.80 8.12 1.48
C GLN A 57 -11.82 9.44 0.72
N GLU A 58 -11.56 10.54 1.42
CA GLU A 58 -11.52 11.87 0.83
C GLU A 58 -10.23 12.10 0.06
N LYS A 59 -9.08 11.71 0.64
CA LYS A 59 -7.76 11.96 0.02
C LYS A 59 -7.46 11.08 -1.19
N CYS A 60 -7.99 9.86 -1.21
CA CYS A 60 -7.65 8.85 -2.20
C CYS A 60 -8.81 8.53 -3.16
N LYS A 61 -9.78 9.44 -3.26
CA LYS A 61 -10.96 9.27 -4.13
C LYS A 61 -10.56 9.30 -5.61
N ILE A 62 -10.98 8.28 -6.35
CA ILE A 62 -10.74 8.18 -7.80
C ILE A 62 -12.04 8.50 -8.57
N GLY A 63 -12.11 9.67 -9.21
CA GLY A 63 -13.31 10.07 -9.96
C GLY A 63 -14.55 10.30 -9.07
N SER A 64 -15.74 10.16 -9.64
CA SER A 64 -17.02 10.48 -8.98
C SER A 64 -17.85 9.26 -8.56
N THR A 65 -17.41 8.04 -8.90
CA THR A 65 -18.16 6.82 -8.62
C THR A 65 -17.95 6.34 -7.17
N PRO A 66 -18.95 5.69 -6.55
CA PRO A 66 -18.79 5.04 -5.25
C PRO A 66 -17.65 4.01 -5.29
N GLN A 67 -16.79 4.05 -4.27
CA GLN A 67 -15.65 3.16 -4.09
C GLN A 67 -15.77 2.47 -2.73
N ASN A 68 -15.41 1.19 -2.70
CA ASN A 68 -15.28 0.42 -1.46
C ASN A 68 -13.82 0.26 -1.02
N ASP A 69 -12.89 0.46 -1.96
CA ASP A 69 -11.46 0.31 -1.77
C ASP A 69 -10.73 1.58 -2.22
N TRP A 70 -9.70 1.95 -1.48
CA TRP A 70 -8.85 3.11 -1.76
C TRP A 70 -7.39 2.70 -1.79
N TYR A 71 -6.62 3.34 -2.65
CA TYR A 71 -5.23 3.00 -2.91
C TYR A 71 -4.36 4.23 -2.71
N PHE A 72 -3.23 4.04 -2.03
CA PHE A 72 -2.24 5.09 -1.84
C PHE A 72 -0.84 4.48 -1.76
N PHE A 73 0.15 5.27 -2.14
CA PHE A 73 1.55 4.99 -1.84
C PHE A 73 1.87 5.56 -0.46
N SER A 74 2.62 4.80 0.33
CA SER A 74 3.14 5.27 1.61
C SER A 74 4.62 4.96 1.69
N HIS A 75 5.40 5.92 2.18
CA HIS A 75 6.77 5.65 2.57
C HIS A 75 6.78 4.78 3.84
N LYS A 76 7.77 3.88 3.93
CA LYS A 76 7.91 2.99 5.07
C LYS A 76 8.66 3.71 6.19
N ASP A 77 7.91 4.29 7.13
CA ASP A 77 8.51 4.88 8.32
C ASP A 77 9.01 3.79 9.27
N LYS A 78 10.32 3.80 9.54
CA LYS A 78 10.90 2.92 10.55
C LYS A 78 10.52 3.43 11.94
N LYS A 79 9.98 2.56 12.78
CA LYS A 79 9.69 2.86 14.20
C LYS A 79 10.95 3.20 14.98
N TYR A 80 12.09 2.62 14.58
CA TYR A 80 13.40 2.88 15.16
C TYR A 80 14.42 3.02 14.02
N PRO A 81 15.41 3.92 14.11
CA PRO A 81 16.41 4.13 13.06
C PRO A 81 17.10 2.84 12.59
N THR A 82 17.38 1.93 13.53
CA THR A 82 18.08 0.65 13.31
C THR A 82 17.15 -0.56 13.18
N GLY A 83 15.83 -0.37 13.33
CA GLY A 83 14.86 -1.47 13.38
C GLY A 83 14.16 -1.76 12.05
N THR A 84 13.68 -3.00 11.90
CA THR A 84 12.83 -3.41 10.76
C THR A 84 11.34 -3.15 10.99
N ARG A 85 10.98 -2.78 12.23
CA ARG A 85 9.59 -2.54 12.66
C ARG A 85 9.11 -1.19 12.10
N THR A 86 8.03 -1.22 11.34
CA THR A 86 7.38 0.00 10.82
C THR A 86 6.61 0.72 11.93
N ASN A 87 6.66 2.05 11.97
CA ASN A 87 5.71 2.83 12.76
C ASN A 87 4.35 2.76 12.09
N ARG A 88 3.32 2.53 12.89
CA ARG A 88 1.95 2.29 12.45
C ARG A 88 0.94 2.94 13.38
N ALA A 89 1.40 3.87 14.22
CA ALA A 89 0.55 4.65 15.10
C ALA A 89 0.07 5.89 14.36
N THR A 90 -1.21 6.21 14.53
CA THR A 90 -1.80 7.49 14.13
C THR A 90 -2.09 8.30 15.39
N ALA A 91 -2.67 9.50 15.25
CA ALA A 91 -3.06 10.32 16.40
C ALA A 91 -4.14 9.62 17.24
N SER A 92 -5.08 8.94 16.56
CA SER A 92 -6.28 8.35 17.17
C SER A 92 -6.19 6.85 17.39
N GLY A 93 -5.16 6.17 16.89
CA GLY A 93 -5.08 4.71 16.96
C GLY A 93 -3.77 4.10 16.45
N PHE A 94 -3.85 2.84 16.05
CA PHE A 94 -2.71 2.12 15.47
C PHE A 94 -3.15 0.97 14.56
N TRP A 95 -2.34 0.70 13.53
CA TRP A 95 -2.49 -0.45 12.65
C TRP A 95 -1.74 -1.66 13.20
N LYS A 96 -2.48 -2.77 13.37
CA LYS A 96 -1.95 -4.05 13.85
C LYS A 96 -2.01 -5.08 12.72
N ALA A 97 -0.87 -5.73 12.46
CA ALA A 97 -0.83 -6.84 11.51
C ALA A 97 -1.70 -8.00 12.02
N THR A 98 -2.42 -8.65 11.10
CA THR A 98 -3.26 -9.81 11.37
C THR A 98 -3.07 -10.89 10.31
N GLY A 99 -3.23 -12.15 10.70
CA GLY A 99 -3.06 -13.30 9.82
C GLY A 99 -1.62 -13.51 9.35
N ARG A 100 -1.47 -14.46 8.42
CA ARG A 100 -0.20 -14.77 7.74
C ARG A 100 -0.06 -13.89 6.50
N ASP A 101 1.14 -13.40 6.23
CA ASP A 101 1.43 -12.69 4.98
C ASP A 101 1.15 -13.61 3.78
N LYS A 102 0.47 -13.07 2.76
CA LYS A 102 0.18 -13.78 1.50
C LYS A 102 1.30 -13.52 0.50
N VAL A 103 1.86 -14.58 -0.07
CA VAL A 103 2.80 -14.48 -1.20
C VAL A 103 2.00 -14.18 -2.47
N ILE A 104 2.45 -13.20 -3.25
CA ILE A 104 1.85 -12.87 -4.55
C ILE A 104 2.76 -13.41 -5.65
N TYR A 105 2.15 -14.12 -6.59
CA TYR A 105 2.83 -14.71 -7.74
C TYR A 105 2.41 -13.97 -9.01
N GLY A 106 3.35 -13.83 -9.94
CA GLY A 106 3.11 -13.38 -11.32
C GLY A 106 3.96 -14.24 -12.25
N ASN A 107 3.37 -14.79 -13.31
CA ASN A 107 4.02 -15.75 -14.21
C ASN A 107 4.80 -16.85 -13.47
N SER A 108 4.18 -17.45 -12.45
CA SER A 108 4.76 -18.51 -11.59
C SER A 108 6.01 -18.10 -10.79
N ARG A 109 6.34 -16.81 -10.72
CA ARG A 109 7.44 -16.26 -9.90
C ARG A 109 6.88 -15.47 -8.74
N ARG A 110 7.57 -15.49 -7.59
CA ARG A 110 7.22 -14.65 -6.45
C ARG A 110 7.57 -13.20 -6.77
N ILE A 111 6.56 -12.34 -6.82
CA ILE A 111 6.73 -10.93 -7.20
C ILE A 111 6.59 -9.99 -6.00
N GLY A 112 5.96 -10.45 -4.91
CA GLY A 112 5.82 -9.67 -3.70
C GLY A 112 5.03 -10.37 -2.62
N MET A 113 4.67 -9.60 -1.60
CA MET A 113 3.91 -10.05 -0.45
C MET A 113 2.81 -9.05 -0.11
N ARG A 114 1.67 -9.55 0.36
CA ARG A 114 0.59 -8.76 0.95
C ARG A 114 0.49 -9.05 2.45
N LYS A 115 0.56 -8.00 3.25
CA LYS A 115 0.31 -8.04 4.70
C LYS A 115 -1.04 -7.41 4.98
N THR A 116 -1.87 -8.07 5.78
CA THR A 116 -3.16 -7.51 6.23
C THR A 116 -2.99 -6.84 7.57
N LEU A 117 -3.55 -5.64 7.72
CA LEU A 117 -3.59 -4.89 8.96
C LEU A 117 -5.03 -4.52 9.30
N VAL A 118 -5.30 -4.42 10.59
CA VAL A 118 -6.56 -3.93 11.13
C VAL A 118 -6.26 -2.72 12.01
N PHE A 119 -7.06 -1.67 11.86
CA PHE A 119 -6.93 -0.49 12.69
C PHE A 119 -7.61 -0.68 14.04
N TYR A 120 -6.93 -0.22 15.09
CA TYR A 120 -7.43 -0.18 16.45
C TYR A 120 -7.49 1.27 16.91
N LYS A 121 -8.65 1.74 17.37
CA LYS A 121 -8.84 3.07 17.93
C LYS A 121 -8.36 3.11 19.39
N GLY A 122 -7.67 4.19 19.77
CA GLY A 122 -7.07 4.35 21.09
C GLY A 122 -5.61 3.86 21.18
N ARG A 123 -5.04 3.89 22.38
CA ARG A 123 -3.61 3.57 22.57
C ARG A 123 -3.36 2.06 22.74
N ALA A 124 -2.29 1.58 22.13
CA ALA A 124 -1.83 0.21 22.36
C ALA A 124 -1.40 0.02 23.84
N PRO A 125 -1.63 -1.16 24.45
CA PRO A 125 -2.26 -2.36 23.88
C PRO A 125 -3.79 -2.40 23.99
N ARG A 126 -4.44 -1.40 24.61
CA ARG A 126 -5.86 -1.41 24.98
C ARG A 126 -6.81 -0.85 23.90
N GLY A 127 -6.34 -0.69 22.66
CA GLY A 127 -7.16 -0.15 21.58
C GLY A 127 -8.35 -1.05 21.24
N GLN A 128 -9.43 -0.44 20.76
CA GLN A 128 -10.62 -1.14 20.29
C GLN A 128 -10.50 -1.45 18.80
N LYS A 129 -10.72 -2.71 18.42
CA LYS A 129 -10.71 -3.15 17.02
C LYS A 129 -11.79 -2.40 16.23
N SER A 130 -11.45 -1.94 15.03
CA SER A 130 -12.41 -1.38 14.07
C SER A 130 -12.53 -2.28 12.82
N ASP A 131 -13.41 -1.89 11.91
CA ASP A 131 -13.62 -2.59 10.63
C ASP A 131 -12.68 -2.12 9.51
N TRP A 132 -11.81 -1.14 9.79
CA TRP A 132 -10.82 -0.66 8.83
C TRP A 132 -9.71 -1.70 8.63
N ILE A 133 -9.59 -2.14 7.38
CA ILE A 133 -8.60 -3.12 6.93
C ILE A 133 -7.68 -2.44 5.93
N MET A 134 -6.38 -2.75 6.02
CA MET A 134 -5.40 -2.33 5.03
C MET A 134 -4.64 -3.54 4.50
N HIS A 135 -4.41 -3.55 3.20
CA HIS A 135 -3.51 -4.49 2.54
C HIS A 135 -2.22 -3.76 2.14
N GLU A 136 -1.16 -4.00 2.91
CA GLU A 136 0.18 -3.46 2.65
C GLU A 136 0.89 -4.39 1.66
N TYR A 137 1.11 -3.91 0.44
CA TYR A 137 1.83 -4.61 -0.61
C TYR A 137 3.30 -4.22 -0.61
N ARG A 138 4.19 -5.20 -0.74
CA ARG A 138 5.64 -4.98 -0.90
C ARG A 138 6.19 -5.79 -2.06
N LEU A 139 7.07 -5.19 -2.84
CA LEU A 139 7.86 -5.90 -3.85
C LEU A 139 8.77 -6.91 -3.16
N MET A 140 9.01 -8.03 -3.84
CA MET A 140 10.11 -8.91 -3.49
C MET A 140 11.41 -8.15 -3.77
N THR A 141 12.21 -7.88 -2.75
CA THR A 141 13.57 -7.37 -2.97
C THR A 141 14.38 -8.51 -3.57
N ASN A 142 15.05 -8.26 -4.69
CA ASN A 142 16.09 -9.14 -5.22
C ASN A 142 17.33 -9.09 -4.31
N THR A 143 17.18 -9.41 -3.03
CA THR A 143 18.28 -10.00 -2.27
C THR A 143 18.34 -11.45 -2.71
N THR A 144 18.85 -11.66 -3.92
CA THR A 144 19.58 -12.87 -4.26
C THR A 144 20.56 -13.05 -3.11
N THR A 145 20.36 -14.08 -2.31
CA THR A 145 21.37 -14.56 -1.37
C THR A 145 22.57 -15.02 -2.20
N ASN A 146 23.37 -14.06 -2.67
CA ASN A 146 24.82 -14.18 -2.70
C ASN A 146 25.29 -14.10 -1.24
N THR A 147 24.90 -15.08 -0.44
CA THR A 147 25.68 -15.50 0.72
C THR A 147 26.51 -16.67 0.23
N ILE A 148 27.54 -16.36 -0.56
CA ILE A 148 28.77 -17.13 -0.49
C ILE A 148 29.37 -16.72 0.85
N THR A 149 29.04 -17.46 1.91
CA THR A 149 29.84 -17.44 3.13
C THR A 149 30.68 -18.69 3.11
N HIS A 150 31.84 -18.57 2.47
CA HIS A 150 32.97 -19.45 2.70
C HIS A 150 33.75 -18.83 3.85
N THR A 151 33.86 -19.54 4.99
CA THR A 151 35.11 -19.78 5.74
C THR A 151 34.84 -20.59 7.00
N LYS A 152 35.80 -21.50 7.28
CA LYS A 152 35.89 -22.52 8.35
C LYS A 152 35.13 -22.25 9.65
#